data_AF-A0A832ZFH8-F1
#
_entry.id   AF-A0A832ZFH8-F1
#
_cell.length_a   1.000
_cell.length_b   1.000
_cell.length_c   1.000
_cell.angle_alpha   90.00
_cell.angle_beta   90.00
_cell.angle_gamma   90.00
#
_symmetry.space_group_name_H-M   'P 1'
#
loop_
_entity.id
_entity.type
_entity.pdbx_description
1 polymer ?
#
loop_
_entity_poly.entity_id
_entity_poly.type
_entity_poly.pdbx_seq_one_letter_code
_entity_poly.pdbx_strand_id
1 'polypeptide(L)'
;MRHSKRHYAFALFIFFLMLLVTVLGLFWRHPTTDNNQDTSLPAYVIFQNKIASTALDHCYQQNPDWRCREITLCAWPNGTATAIVYANYTIKCIGSTCYSVNGTYYRVVINTTDWSVIKFEPAEEGIVQRVISECGGVWNTTEK
;
A
#
# COMPACT_ATOMS: atom_id res chain seq x y z
N MET A 1 50.96 51.00 -16.45
CA MET A 1 49.83 50.12 -16.82
C MET A 1 50.23 48.63 -16.65
N ARG A 2 50.17 48.07 -15.44
CA ARG A 2 50.54 46.65 -15.18
C ARG A 2 49.60 45.90 -14.23
N HIS A 3 48.59 46.58 -13.67
CA HIS A 3 47.62 46.00 -12.74
C HIS A 3 46.41 45.33 -13.43
N SER A 4 46.04 45.75 -14.64
CA SER A 4 44.82 45.25 -15.30
C SER A 4 44.89 43.77 -15.69
N LYS A 5 46.05 43.27 -16.16
CA LYS A 5 46.17 41.89 -16.68
C LYS A 5 46.09 40.81 -15.60
N ARG A 6 46.43 41.14 -14.35
CA ARG A 6 46.37 40.19 -13.21
C ARG A 6 44.94 39.89 -12.78
N HIS A 7 44.04 40.87 -12.84
CA HIS A 7 42.62 40.65 -12.50
C HIS A 7 41.90 39.78 -13.53
N TYR A 8 42.20 39.96 -14.82
CA TYR A 8 41.65 39.09 -15.88
C TYR A 8 42.16 37.65 -15.77
N ALA A 9 43.43 37.44 -15.46
CA ALA A 9 43.98 36.10 -15.26
C ALA A 9 43.36 35.40 -14.04
N PHE A 10 43.09 36.15 -12.96
CA PHE A 10 42.43 35.62 -11.76
C PHE A 10 40.96 35.26 -12.02
N ALA A 11 40.22 36.10 -12.76
CA ALA A 11 38.84 35.82 -13.15
C ALA A 11 38.72 34.59 -14.06
N LEU A 12 39.64 34.43 -15.03
CA LEU A 12 39.72 33.26 -15.89
C LEU A 12 40.02 31.98 -15.11
N PHE A 13 40.91 32.05 -14.11
CA PHE A 13 41.22 30.92 -13.25
C PHE A 13 40.01 30.45 -12.44
N ILE A 14 39.27 31.39 -11.84
CA ILE A 14 38.03 31.06 -11.10
C ILE A 14 36.99 30.45 -12.03
N PHE A 15 36.83 31.00 -13.24
CA PHE A 15 35.88 30.47 -14.21
C PHE A 15 36.21 29.03 -14.61
N PHE A 16 37.49 28.73 -14.88
CA PHE A 16 37.94 27.36 -15.16
C PHE A 16 37.72 26.42 -13.97
N LEU A 17 37.93 26.90 -12.75
CA LEU A 17 37.76 26.10 -11.53
C LEU A 17 36.28 25.76 -11.28
N MET A 18 35.37 26.72 -11.50
CA MET A 18 33.93 26.50 -11.44
C MET A 18 33.47 25.49 -12.50
N LEU A 19 34.01 25.60 -13.72
CA LEU A 19 33.68 24.70 -14.84
C LEU A 19 34.17 23.27 -14.56
N LEU A 20 35.37 23.13 -13.99
CA LEU A 20 35.94 21.84 -13.58
C LEU A 20 35.08 21.17 -12.49
N VAL A 21 34.60 21.93 -11.49
CA VAL A 21 33.72 21.43 -10.43
C VAL A 21 32.37 20.97 -11.01
N THR A 22 31.80 21.69 -11.97
CA THR A 22 30.56 21.25 -12.63
C THR A 22 30.75 19.99 -13.49
N VAL A 23 31.86 19.88 -14.21
CA VAL A 23 32.16 18.68 -15.03
C VAL A 23 32.41 17.48 -14.12
N LEU A 24 33.23 17.63 -13.07
CA LEU A 24 33.44 16.56 -12.09
C LEU A 24 32.14 16.19 -11.35
N GLY A 25 31.32 17.17 -10.96
CA GLY A 25 30.02 16.91 -10.32
C GLY A 25 29.03 16.14 -11.22
N LEU A 26 29.08 16.35 -12.53
CA LEU A 26 28.29 15.59 -13.50
C LEU A 26 28.77 14.14 -13.67
N PHE A 27 30.08 13.89 -13.56
CA PHE A 27 30.65 12.52 -13.61
C PHE A 27 30.56 11.76 -12.28
N TRP A 28 30.30 12.44 -11.16
CA TRP A 28 29.98 11.83 -9.85
C TRP A 28 28.48 11.64 -9.62
N ARG A 29 27.66 11.76 -10.66
CA ARG A 29 26.34 11.11 -10.64
C ARG A 29 26.62 9.62 -10.71
N HIS A 30 26.79 9.01 -9.54
CA HIS A 30 26.70 7.57 -9.40
C HIS A 30 25.47 7.15 -10.22
N PRO A 31 25.57 6.16 -11.11
CA PRO A 31 24.40 5.37 -11.38
C PRO A 31 24.03 4.82 -10.00
N THR A 32 23.05 5.46 -9.34
CA THR A 32 22.12 4.69 -8.54
C THR A 32 21.49 3.77 -9.56
N THR A 33 22.17 2.64 -9.80
CA THR A 33 21.50 1.41 -10.10
C THR A 33 20.51 1.32 -8.96
N ASP A 34 19.29 1.79 -9.19
CA ASP A 34 18.14 1.36 -8.42
C ASP A 34 18.16 -0.14 -8.63
N ASN A 35 18.86 -0.81 -7.72
CA ASN A 35 18.70 -2.20 -7.47
C ASN A 35 17.35 -2.26 -6.76
N ASN A 36 16.29 -1.96 -7.52
CA ASN A 36 15.01 -2.59 -7.34
C ASN A 36 15.32 -4.07 -7.55
N GLN A 37 15.87 -4.70 -6.50
CA GLN A 37 15.39 -5.98 -6.11
C GLN A 37 13.89 -5.77 -5.94
N ASP A 38 13.16 -5.89 -7.07
CA ASP A 38 11.79 -6.33 -7.10
C ASP A 38 11.81 -7.61 -6.29
N THR A 39 11.66 -7.43 -4.99
CA THR A 39 11.45 -8.51 -4.06
C THR A 39 10.04 -8.90 -4.39
N SER A 40 9.90 -9.73 -5.43
CA SER A 40 8.61 -10.19 -5.92
C SER A 40 7.92 -10.79 -4.71
N LEU A 41 6.91 -10.09 -4.21
CA LEU A 41 6.16 -10.55 -3.05
C LEU A 41 5.70 -11.98 -3.36
N PRO A 42 5.72 -12.90 -2.39
CA PRO A 42 5.21 -14.24 -2.60
C PRO A 42 3.82 -14.15 -3.23
N ALA A 43 3.51 -15.00 -4.22
CA ALA A 43 2.24 -14.94 -4.97
C ALA A 43 1.02 -14.90 -4.04
N TYR A 44 1.10 -15.58 -2.90
CA TYR A 44 0.11 -15.53 -1.83
C TYR A 44 -0.12 -14.12 -1.25
N VAL A 45 0.95 -13.36 -0.99
CA VAL A 45 0.87 -11.99 -0.46
C VAL A 45 0.24 -11.06 -1.50
N ILE A 46 0.61 -11.21 -2.77
CA ILE A 46 0.00 -10.44 -3.87
C ILE A 46 -1.50 -10.75 -3.94
N PHE A 47 -1.87 -12.02 -3.83
CA PHE A 47 -3.26 -12.46 -3.87
C PHE A 47 -4.09 -11.90 -2.71
N GLN A 48 -3.57 -11.94 -1.48
CA GLN A 48 -4.21 -11.33 -0.31
C GLN A 48 -4.37 -9.81 -0.46
N ASN A 49 -3.31 -9.12 -0.91
CA ASN A 49 -3.38 -7.68 -1.17
C ASN A 49 -4.42 -7.34 -2.24
N LYS A 50 -4.60 -8.21 -3.24
CA LYS A 50 -5.62 -8.02 -4.28
C LYS A 50 -7.04 -8.18 -3.73
N ILE A 51 -7.28 -9.16 -2.86
CA ILE A 51 -8.56 -9.30 -2.15
C ILE A 51 -8.85 -8.03 -1.33
N ALA A 52 -7.87 -7.58 -0.56
CA ALA A 52 -8.02 -6.43 0.32
C ALA A 52 -8.30 -5.12 -0.42
N SER A 53 -7.53 -4.84 -1.46
CA SER A 53 -7.75 -3.67 -2.31
C SER A 53 -9.12 -3.71 -2.97
N THR A 54 -9.52 -4.85 -3.54
CA THR A 54 -10.85 -5.00 -4.18
C THR A 54 -11.98 -4.71 -3.19
N ALA A 55 -11.89 -5.21 -1.96
CA ALA A 55 -12.91 -4.98 -0.93
C ALA A 55 -12.98 -3.51 -0.48
N LEU A 56 -11.83 -2.87 -0.27
CA LEU A 56 -11.76 -1.46 0.14
C LEU A 56 -12.20 -0.53 -0.98
N ASP A 57 -11.74 -0.76 -2.22
CA ASP A 57 -12.12 0.02 -3.39
C ASP A 57 -13.65 -0.01 -3.56
N HIS A 58 -14.27 -1.19 -3.42
CA HIS A 58 -15.73 -1.29 -3.49
C HIS A 58 -16.44 -0.54 -2.36
N CYS A 59 -15.90 -0.56 -1.13
CA CYS A 59 -16.45 0.20 -0.01
C CYS A 59 -16.47 1.70 -0.30
N TYR A 60 -15.35 2.25 -0.79
CA TYR A 60 -15.24 3.67 -1.15
C TYR A 60 -16.03 4.05 -2.41
N GLN A 61 -16.18 3.14 -3.37
CA GLN A 61 -17.02 3.37 -4.56
C GLN A 61 -18.50 3.49 -4.19
N GLN A 62 -19.00 2.64 -3.29
CA GLN A 62 -20.38 2.68 -2.82
C GLN A 62 -20.63 3.87 -1.89
N ASN A 63 -19.66 4.21 -1.04
CA ASN A 63 -19.80 5.26 -0.04
C ASN A 63 -18.49 6.05 0.10
N PRO A 64 -18.28 7.09 -0.73
CA PRO A 64 -17.02 7.84 -0.78
C PRO A 64 -16.64 8.54 0.54
N ASP A 65 -17.63 8.90 1.35
CA ASP A 65 -17.43 9.62 2.61
C ASP A 65 -17.13 8.69 3.80
N TRP A 66 -17.29 7.38 3.62
CA TRP A 66 -17.05 6.43 4.70
C TRP A 66 -15.57 6.22 4.95
N ARG A 67 -15.22 5.99 6.21
CA ARG A 67 -13.94 5.37 6.55
C ARG A 67 -14.10 3.87 6.44
N CYS A 68 -13.27 3.22 5.63
CA CYS A 68 -13.28 1.77 5.44
C CYS A 68 -11.94 1.18 5.84
N ARG A 69 -11.97 0.09 6.61
CA ARG A 69 -10.78 -0.67 7.02
C ARG A 69 -11.05 -2.16 6.88
N GLU A 70 -10.14 -2.90 6.26
CA GLU A 70 -10.19 -4.35 6.30
C GLU A 70 -9.78 -4.87 7.68
N ILE A 71 -10.53 -5.84 8.18
CA ILE A 71 -10.27 -6.52 9.45
C ILE A 71 -9.67 -7.91 9.23
N THR A 72 -10.23 -8.67 8.29
CA THR A 72 -9.77 -10.01 7.97
C THR A 72 -10.23 -10.40 6.56
N LEU A 73 -9.57 -11.40 5.98
CA LEU A 73 -9.95 -11.99 4.70
C LEU A 73 -9.72 -13.49 4.72
N CYS A 74 -10.42 -14.19 3.82
CA CYS A 74 -10.19 -15.60 3.53
C CYS A 74 -10.43 -15.87 2.04
N ALA A 75 -9.58 -16.70 1.45
CA ALA A 75 -9.79 -17.27 0.13
C ALA A 75 -10.35 -18.69 0.26
N TRP A 76 -11.37 -18.99 -0.51
CA TRP A 76 -12.09 -20.25 -0.47
C TRP A 76 -11.75 -21.13 -1.68
N PRO A 77 -11.76 -22.48 -1.53
CA PRO A 77 -11.47 -23.41 -2.62
C PRO A 77 -12.43 -23.32 -3.81
N ASN A 78 -13.61 -22.74 -3.62
CA ASN A 78 -14.63 -22.57 -4.65
C ASN A 78 -14.37 -21.38 -5.60
N GLY A 79 -13.18 -20.76 -5.56
CA GLY A 79 -12.83 -19.62 -6.41
C GLY A 79 -13.46 -18.30 -5.96
N THR A 80 -13.81 -18.18 -4.68
CA THR A 80 -14.27 -16.92 -4.09
C THR A 80 -13.36 -16.51 -2.93
N ALA A 81 -13.42 -15.24 -2.55
CA ALA A 81 -12.82 -14.73 -1.33
C ALA A 81 -13.86 -13.97 -0.51
N THR A 82 -13.79 -14.06 0.81
CA THR A 82 -14.54 -13.20 1.73
C THR A 82 -13.57 -12.22 2.38
N ALA A 83 -13.84 -10.92 2.31
CA ALA A 83 -13.18 -9.90 3.12
C ALA A 83 -14.19 -9.28 4.08
N ILE A 84 -13.77 -9.03 5.31
CA ILE A 84 -14.56 -8.31 6.31
C ILE A 84 -14.03 -6.89 6.43
N VAL A 85 -14.89 -5.94 6.10
CA VAL A 85 -14.59 -4.51 6.16
C VAL A 85 -15.35 -3.90 7.33
N TYR A 86 -14.65 -3.19 8.21
CA TYR A 86 -15.28 -2.30 9.17
C TYR A 86 -15.39 -0.92 8.55
N ALA A 87 -16.62 -0.46 8.32
CA ALA A 87 -16.92 0.74 7.58
C ALA A 87 -17.73 1.75 8.40
N ASN A 88 -17.75 3.01 7.93
CA ASN A 88 -18.50 4.11 8.53
C ASN A 88 -18.19 4.32 10.02
N TYR A 89 -16.95 4.05 10.43
CA TYR A 89 -16.52 4.23 11.81
C TYR A 89 -16.02 5.66 12.07
N THR A 90 -16.15 6.09 13.32
CA THR A 90 -15.52 7.31 13.83
C THR A 90 -14.22 6.95 14.55
N ILE A 91 -13.24 7.85 14.55
CA ILE A 91 -12.04 7.69 15.37
C ILE A 91 -12.24 8.42 16.70
N LYS A 92 -12.09 7.70 17.81
CA LYS A 92 -12.07 8.26 19.17
C LYS A 92 -10.69 8.04 19.78
N CYS A 93 -10.04 9.09 20.26
CA CYS A 93 -8.73 8.99 20.90
C CYS A 93 -8.84 9.24 22.42
N ILE A 94 -8.13 8.43 23.21
CA ILE A 94 -8.00 8.53 24.66
C ILE A 94 -6.50 8.58 24.97
N GLY A 95 -6.00 9.75 25.40
CA GLY A 95 -4.56 10.00 25.50
C GLY A 95 -3.89 9.89 24.13
N SER A 96 -2.87 9.05 24.01
CA SER A 96 -2.15 8.77 22.76
C SER A 96 -2.72 7.61 21.94
N THR A 97 -3.80 6.95 22.41
CA THR A 97 -4.36 5.78 21.74
C THR A 97 -5.66 6.14 21.03
N CYS A 98 -5.78 5.77 19.74
CA CYS A 98 -6.96 6.00 18.93
C CYS A 98 -7.66 4.69 18.57
N TYR A 99 -8.99 4.70 18.64
CA TYR A 99 -9.86 3.54 18.41
C TYR A 99 -10.87 3.87 17.31
N SER A 100 -11.18 2.87 16.49
CA SER A 100 -12.31 2.92 15.57
C SER A 100 -13.56 2.50 16.34
N VAL A 101 -14.60 3.33 16.33
CA VAL A 101 -15.84 3.09 17.09
C VAL A 101 -17.06 3.41 16.22
N ASN A 102 -18.22 2.84 16.58
CA ASN A 102 -19.52 3.09 15.94
C ASN A 102 -19.57 2.78 14.43
N GLY A 103 -18.64 1.99 13.91
CA GLY A 103 -18.74 1.46 12.55
C GLY A 103 -19.61 0.22 12.47
N THR A 104 -19.82 -0.24 11.24
CA THR A 104 -20.57 -1.45 10.92
C THR A 104 -19.66 -2.42 10.18
N TYR A 105 -19.76 -3.71 10.50
CA TYR A 105 -19.06 -4.74 9.76
C TYR A 105 -19.81 -5.03 8.46
N TYR A 106 -19.07 -5.19 7.38
CA TYR A 106 -19.57 -5.59 6.08
C TYR A 106 -18.88 -6.86 5.65
N ARG A 107 -19.67 -7.82 5.16
CA ARG A 107 -19.17 -8.99 4.45
C ARG A 107 -19.07 -8.66 2.97
N VAL A 108 -17.86 -8.75 2.44
CA VAL A 108 -17.57 -8.57 1.01
C VAL A 108 -17.22 -9.92 0.42
N VAL A 109 -17.98 -10.39 -0.56
CA VAL A 109 -17.72 -11.64 -1.28
C VAL A 109 -17.22 -11.29 -2.68
N ILE A 110 -16.05 -11.80 -3.04
CA ILE A 110 -15.31 -11.49 -4.26
C ILE A 110 -15.15 -12.77 -5.08
N ASN A 111 -15.38 -12.69 -6.38
CA ASN A 111 -15.00 -13.74 -7.33
C ASN A 111 -13.49 -13.61 -7.61
N THR A 112 -12.69 -14.65 -7.38
CA THR A 112 -11.23 -14.55 -7.54
C THR A 112 -10.75 -14.75 -8.98
N THR A 113 -11.65 -15.11 -9.91
CA THR A 113 -11.34 -15.27 -11.33
C THR A 113 -11.36 -13.93 -12.06
N ASP A 114 -12.39 -13.11 -11.84
CA ASP A 114 -12.58 -11.82 -12.51
C ASP A 114 -12.48 -10.61 -11.58
N TRP A 115 -12.26 -10.85 -10.28
CA TRP A 115 -12.17 -9.83 -9.23
C TRP A 115 -13.43 -8.99 -9.04
N SER A 116 -14.59 -9.48 -9.50
CA SER A 116 -15.87 -8.84 -9.26
C SER A 116 -16.33 -9.02 -7.82
N VAL A 117 -16.96 -7.98 -7.27
CA VAL A 117 -17.65 -8.07 -5.96
C VAL A 117 -19.04 -8.64 -6.21
N ILE A 118 -19.26 -9.87 -5.71
CA ILE A 118 -20.53 -10.59 -5.78
C ILE A 118 -21.52 -10.06 -4.74
N LYS A 119 -21.02 -9.74 -3.54
CA LYS A 119 -21.85 -9.33 -2.40
C LYS A 119 -21.14 -8.29 -1.54
N PHE A 120 -21.87 -7.28 -1.10
CA PHE A 120 -21.44 -6.29 -0.11
C PHE A 120 -22.62 -6.01 0.81
N GLU A 121 -22.61 -6.57 2.02
CA GLU A 121 -23.74 -6.49 2.94
C GLU A 121 -23.32 -6.26 4.40
N PRO A 122 -24.15 -5.58 5.21
CA PRO A 122 -23.93 -5.49 6.65
C PRO A 122 -23.87 -6.89 7.28
N ALA A 123 -23.01 -7.04 8.28
CA ALA A 123 -22.80 -8.26 9.02
C ALA A 123 -22.78 -7.98 10.53
N GLU A 124 -23.12 -9.01 11.30
CA GLU A 124 -23.05 -8.98 12.76
C GLU A 124 -21.60 -8.91 13.26
N GLU A 125 -21.40 -8.41 14.48
CA GLU A 125 -20.06 -8.21 15.07
C GLU A 125 -19.23 -9.51 15.14
N GLY A 126 -19.87 -10.65 15.36
CA GLY A 126 -19.22 -11.96 15.40
C GLY A 126 -18.73 -12.50 14.05
N ILE A 127 -18.95 -11.77 12.94
CA ILE A 127 -18.57 -12.22 11.60
C ILE A 127 -17.06 -12.43 11.45
N VAL A 128 -16.24 -11.61 12.12
CA VAL A 128 -14.78 -11.67 12.02
C VAL A 128 -14.29 -13.01 12.53
N GLN A 129 -14.69 -13.41 13.73
CA GLN A 129 -14.28 -14.67 14.35
C GLN A 129 -14.83 -15.86 13.57
N ARG A 130 -16.06 -15.76 13.04
CA ARG A 130 -16.65 -16.80 12.20
C ARG A 130 -15.82 -17.05 10.94
N VAL A 131 -15.49 -15.99 10.18
CA VAL A 131 -14.69 -16.11 8.95
C VAL A 131 -13.30 -16.67 9.26
N ILE A 132 -12.64 -16.22 10.33
CA ILE A 132 -11.32 -16.75 10.75
C ILE A 132 -11.41 -18.25 11.05
N SER A 133 -12.43 -18.66 11.82
CA SER A 133 -12.65 -20.07 12.20
C SER A 133 -12.93 -20.96 10.98
N GLU A 134 -13.85 -20.53 10.12
CA GLU A 134 -14.20 -21.24 8.89
C GLU A 134 -13.00 -21.35 7.95
N CYS A 135 -12.23 -20.28 7.79
CA CYS A 135 -11.02 -20.27 6.99
C CYS A 135 -10.03 -21.32 7.50
N GLY A 136 -9.74 -21.31 8.82
CA GLY A 136 -8.83 -22.28 9.44
C GLY A 136 -9.28 -23.74 9.24
N GLY A 137 -10.59 -24.02 9.32
CA GLY A 137 -11.13 -25.34 9.07
C GLY A 137 -10.89 -25.86 7.64
N VAL A 138 -11.02 -24.96 6.66
CA VAL A 138 -10.79 -25.29 5.24
C VAL A 138 -9.32 -25.56 4.95
N TRP A 139 -8.40 -24.76 5.48
CA TRP A 139 -6.96 -24.99 5.26
C TRP A 139 -6.47 -26.27 5.96
N ASN A 140 -6.95 -26.54 7.19
CA ASN A 140 -6.60 -27.77 7.93
C ASN A 140 -7.12 -29.06 7.27
N THR A 141 -8.17 -28.98 6.46
CA THR A 141 -8.70 -30.14 5.71
C THR A 141 -8.00 -30.33 4.37
N THR A 142 -7.35 -29.30 3.83
CA THR A 142 -6.63 -29.35 2.56
C THR A 142 -5.19 -29.86 2.73
N GLU A 143 -4.63 -29.78 3.94
CA GLU A 143 -3.28 -30.29 4.29
C GLU A 143 -3.24 -31.78 4.67
N LYS A 144 -4.39 -32.48 4.71
CA LYS A 144 -4.49 -33.92 5.00
C LYS A 144 -4.68 -34.73 3.73
#